data_AF-A0A6I3KUW3-F1
#
_entry.id   AF-A0A6I3KUW3-F1
#
_cell.length_a   1.000
_cell.length_b   1.000
_cell.length_c   1.000
_cell.angle_alpha   90.00
_cell.angle_beta   90.00
_cell.angle_gamma   90.00
#
_symmetry.space_group_name_H-M   'P 1'
#
loop_
_entity.id
_entity.type
_entity.pdbx_description
1 polymer ?
#
loop_
_entity_poly.entity_id
_entity_poly.type
_entity_poly.pdbx_seq_one_letter_code
_entity_poly.pdbx_strand_id
1 'polypeptide(L)'
;MTIEEFIEARIDKQQEAAEFALQLEHDFRDTGRVINYEWVRFVRRHGVHTAPSSVFLPGAPTPAQTLRQCAALRHAIGLIRLAHVQSDGYSVDEVSLELDLRPVAAIWSDHPDYCPEWAQA
;
A
#
# COMPACT_ATOMS: atom_id res chain seq x y z
N MET A 1 -6.43 12.15 -15.29
CA MET A 1 -5.79 11.14 -14.43
C MET A 1 -6.22 9.78 -14.96
N THR A 2 -5.28 8.93 -15.31
CA THR A 2 -5.54 7.55 -15.72
C THR A 2 -5.73 6.64 -14.50
N ILE A 3 -6.30 5.45 -14.71
CA ILE A 3 -6.42 4.45 -13.64
C ILE A 3 -5.06 4.04 -13.07
N GLU A 4 -4.03 3.97 -13.93
CA GLU A 4 -2.64 3.71 -13.53
C GLU A 4 -2.10 4.83 -12.64
N GLU A 5 -2.22 6.09 -13.08
CA GLU A 5 -1.76 7.25 -12.31
C GLU A 5 -2.46 7.32 -10.94
N PHE A 6 -3.75 6.99 -10.89
CA PHE A 6 -4.50 6.92 -9.63
C PHE A 6 -3.94 5.84 -8.70
N ILE A 7 -3.78 4.61 -9.19
CA ILE A 7 -3.26 3.49 -8.39
C ILE A 7 -1.84 3.78 -7.92
N GLU A 8 -0.96 4.29 -8.79
CA GLU A 8 0.41 4.66 -8.44
C GLU A 8 0.43 5.74 -7.35
N ALA A 9 -0.38 6.79 -7.48
CA ALA A 9 -0.48 7.84 -6.46
C ALA A 9 -0.99 7.30 -5.10
N ARG A 10 -1.84 6.26 -5.10
CA ARG A 10 -2.29 5.60 -3.85
C ARG A 10 -1.20 4.73 -3.24
N ILE A 11 -0.48 3.97 -4.07
CA ILE A 11 0.66 3.17 -3.62
C ILE A 11 1.73 4.07 -3.00
N ASP A 12 2.05 5.20 -3.63
CA ASP A 12 3.05 6.15 -3.13
C ASP A 12 2.65 6.72 -1.78
N LYS A 13 1.39 7.16 -1.63
CA LYS A 13 0.89 7.67 -0.35
C LYS A 13 0.92 6.62 0.77
N GLN A 14 0.58 5.37 0.46
CA GLN A 14 0.65 4.28 1.44
C GLN A 14 2.08 3.92 1.80
N GLN A 15 3.00 3.95 0.83
CA GLN A 15 4.41 3.73 1.07
C GLN A 15 5.02 4.83 1.95
N GLU A 16 4.77 6.10 1.64
CA GLU A 16 5.26 7.24 2.43
C GLU A 16 4.79 7.14 3.89
N ALA A 17 3.51 6.84 4.11
CA ALA A 17 2.97 6.65 5.45
C ALA A 17 3.62 5.45 6.18
N ALA A 18 3.91 4.36 5.47
CA ALA A 18 4.55 3.18 6.05
C ALA A 18 6.04 3.43 6.37
N GLU A 19 6.78 4.10 5.50
CA GLU A 19 8.17 4.52 5.74
C GLU A 19 8.26 5.48 6.92
N PHE A 20 7.35 6.46 6.99
CA PHE A 20 7.26 7.37 8.11
C PHE A 20 6.95 6.65 9.43
N ALA A 21 6.03 5.68 9.41
CA ALA A 21 5.73 4.87 10.59
C ALA A 21 6.93 4.02 11.06
N LEU A 22 7.75 3.50 10.16
CA LEU A 22 8.99 2.81 10.50
C LEU A 22 10.03 3.76 11.10
N GLN A 23 10.17 4.97 10.54
CA GLN A 23 11.07 5.98 11.10
C GLN A 23 10.62 6.38 12.52
N LEU A 24 9.32 6.58 12.73
CA LEU A 24 8.77 6.85 14.05
C LEU A 24 9.02 5.71 15.03
N GLU A 25 8.96 4.45 14.59
CA GLU A 25 9.28 3.31 15.44
C GLU A 25 10.77 3.30 15.85
N HIS A 26 11.66 3.62 14.91
CA HIS A 26 13.09 3.76 15.18
C HIS A 26 13.34 4.88 16.20
N ASP A 27 12.78 6.08 15.95
CA ASP A 27 12.92 7.24 16.83
C ASP A 27 12.31 6.96 18.22
N PHE A 28 11.20 6.21 18.29
CA PHE A 28 10.60 5.79 19.56
C PHE A 28 11.52 4.85 20.34
N ARG A 29 12.15 3.88 19.65
CA ARG A 29 13.08 2.94 20.27
C ARG A 29 14.28 3.68 20.89
N ASP A 30 14.75 4.73 20.22
CA ASP A 30 15.91 5.50 20.65
C ASP A 30 15.58 6.55 21.73
N THR A 31 14.43 7.24 21.61
CA THR A 31 14.10 8.41 22.44
C THR A 31 13.05 8.13 23.53
N GLY A 32 12.25 7.06 23.39
CA GLY A 32 11.17 6.71 24.31
C GLY A 32 9.96 7.66 24.30
N ARG A 33 9.82 8.54 23.29
CA ARG A 33 8.71 9.51 23.16
C ARG A 33 7.44 8.88 22.60
N VAL A 34 6.34 8.96 23.34
CA VAL A 34 5.02 8.46 22.89
C VAL A 34 4.48 9.31 21.74
N ILE A 35 4.21 8.68 20.60
CA ILE A 35 3.54 9.30 19.45
C ILE A 35 2.34 8.41 19.07
N ASN A 36 1.22 9.03 18.70
CA ASN A 36 0.11 8.33 18.06
C ASN A 36 0.17 8.70 16.58
N TYR A 37 0.31 7.73 15.69
CA TYR A 37 0.24 7.94 14.25
C TYR A 37 -0.64 6.85 13.65
N GLU A 38 -1.51 7.20 12.70
CA GLU A 38 -2.63 6.41 12.11
C GLU A 38 -2.66 4.88 12.34
N TRP A 39 -1.55 4.15 12.13
CA TRP A 39 -1.47 2.68 12.23
C TRP A 39 -0.73 2.13 13.45
N VAL A 40 -0.13 2.99 14.27
CA VAL A 40 0.77 2.60 15.36
C VAL A 40 0.49 3.38 16.64
N ARG A 41 0.29 2.65 17.74
CA ARG A 41 0.27 3.22 19.08
C ARG A 41 1.57 2.85 19.80
N PHE A 42 2.45 3.83 20.00
CA PHE A 42 3.65 3.62 20.78
C PHE A 42 3.30 3.72 22.27
N VAL A 43 3.47 2.63 23.04
CA VAL A 43 3.11 2.62 24.47
C VAL A 43 4.33 2.34 25.32
N ARG A 44 4.74 3.32 26.13
CA ARG A 44 5.72 3.08 27.19
C ARG A 44 5.00 2.40 28.36
N ARG A 45 5.30 1.12 28.63
CA ARG A 45 4.83 0.48 29.88
C ARG A 45 5.60 1.08 31.05
N HIS A 46 4.96 1.97 31.82
CA HIS A 46 5.53 2.44 33.08
C HIS A 46 5.51 1.30 34.12
N GLY A 47 6.67 1.05 34.76
CA GLY A 47 6.76 0.18 35.95
C GLY A 47 7.58 -1.09 35.81
N VAL A 48 8.12 -1.40 34.63
CA VAL A 48 9.04 -2.53 34.45
C VAL A 48 10.25 -2.02 33.66
N HIS A 49 11.46 -2.44 34.00
CA HIS A 49 12.71 -2.17 33.27
C HIS A 49 12.73 -2.77 31.84
N THR A 50 11.57 -2.93 31.20
CA THR A 50 11.40 -3.47 29.86
C THR A 50 11.54 -2.36 28.84
N ALA A 51 12.32 -2.65 27.80
CA ALA A 51 12.55 -1.81 26.63
C ALA A 51 11.26 -1.16 26.09
N PRO A 52 11.35 0.02 25.44
CA PRO A 52 10.22 0.62 24.73
C PRO A 52 9.56 -0.42 23.81
N SER A 53 8.23 -0.57 23.92
CA SER A 53 7.45 -1.53 23.13
C SER A 53 6.47 -0.76 22.24
N SER A 54 6.56 -0.99 20.94
CA SER A 54 5.58 -0.57 19.95
C SER A 54 4.42 -1.58 19.94
N VAL A 55 3.17 -1.10 19.87
CA VAL A 55 2.00 -1.95 19.65
C VAL A 55 1.27 -1.46 18.42
N PHE A 56 1.30 -2.26 17.36
CA PHE A 56 0.50 -2.02 16.16
C PHE A 56 -0.98 -2.24 16.47
N LEU A 57 -1.86 -1.49 15.81
CA LEU A 57 -3.30 -1.65 16.02
C LEU A 57 -3.74 -3.07 15.65
N PRO A 58 -4.47 -3.80 16.53
CA PRO A 58 -4.94 -5.13 16.21
C PRO A 58 -5.79 -5.14 14.94
N GLY A 59 -5.45 -6.00 13.98
CA GLY A 59 -6.15 -6.12 12.70
C GLY A 59 -5.65 -5.18 11.59
N ALA A 60 -4.75 -4.23 11.88
CA ALA A 60 -4.08 -3.44 10.85
C ALA A 60 -2.77 -4.13 10.39
N PRO A 61 -2.41 -4.05 9.09
CA PRO A 61 -1.10 -4.51 8.64
C PRO A 61 0.01 -3.67 9.30
N THR A 62 1.12 -4.31 9.63
CA THR A 62 2.32 -3.60 10.10
C THR A 62 2.94 -2.78 8.96
N PRO A 63 3.69 -1.70 9.24
CA PRO A 63 4.34 -0.91 8.19
C PRO A 63 5.19 -1.76 7.23
N ALA A 64 5.92 -2.76 7.75
CA ALA A 64 6.70 -3.70 6.93
C ALA A 64 5.82 -4.63 6.07
N GLN A 65 4.59 -4.94 6.50
CA GLN A 65 3.62 -5.65 5.66
C GLN A 65 3.08 -4.72 4.56
N THR A 66 2.74 -3.48 4.89
CA THR A 66 2.28 -2.46 3.93
C THR A 66 3.33 -2.23 2.83
N LEU A 67 4.61 -2.08 3.18
CA LEU A 67 5.68 -1.93 2.17
C LEU A 67 5.81 -3.13 1.24
N ARG A 68 5.64 -4.36 1.76
CA ARG A 68 5.60 -5.58 0.93
C ARG A 68 4.37 -5.60 0.01
N GLN A 69 3.22 -5.11 0.47
CA GLN A 69 2.03 -4.98 -0.35
C GLN A 69 2.23 -3.93 -1.46
N CYS A 70 2.79 -2.76 -1.15
CA CYS A 70 3.14 -1.74 -2.14
C CYS A 70 4.09 -2.29 -3.22
N ALA A 71 5.13 -3.03 -2.81
CA ALA A 71 6.06 -3.66 -3.74
C ALA A 71 5.37 -4.71 -4.63
N ALA A 72 4.51 -5.54 -4.06
CA ALA A 72 3.74 -6.54 -4.81
C ALA A 72 2.77 -5.89 -5.82
N LEU A 73 2.09 -4.82 -5.43
CA LEU A 73 1.19 -4.06 -6.30
C LEU A 73 1.95 -3.42 -7.47
N ARG A 74 3.10 -2.79 -7.21
CA ARG A 74 3.96 -2.25 -8.29
C ARG A 74 4.45 -3.33 -9.25
N HIS A 75 4.85 -4.48 -8.72
CA HIS A 75 5.25 -5.60 -9.56
C HIS A 75 4.09 -6.11 -10.43
N ALA A 76 2.88 -6.21 -9.87
CA ALA A 76 1.69 -6.57 -10.63
C ALA A 76 1.41 -5.57 -11.75
N ILE A 77 1.39 -4.27 -11.48
CA ILE A 77 1.22 -3.22 -12.50
C ILE A 77 2.31 -3.29 -13.57
N GLY A 78 3.56 -3.54 -13.18
CA GLY A 78 4.68 -3.74 -14.10
C GLY A 78 4.46 -4.92 -15.07
N LEU A 79 3.98 -6.06 -14.57
CA LEU A 79 3.64 -7.22 -15.40
C LEU A 79 2.49 -6.91 -16.38
N ILE A 80 1.49 -6.15 -15.92
CA ILE A 80 0.35 -5.73 -16.74
C ILE A 80 0.85 -4.87 -17.90
N ARG A 81 1.67 -3.85 -17.62
CA ARG A 81 2.27 -2.99 -18.65
C ARG A 81 3.08 -3.78 -19.67
N LEU A 82 3.89 -4.74 -19.22
CA LEU A 82 4.69 -5.59 -20.12
C LEU A 82 3.84 -6.47 -21.03
N ALA A 83 2.73 -7.02 -20.53
CA ALA A 83 1.79 -7.82 -21.32
C ALA A 83 1.14 -6.99 -22.43
N HIS A 84 0.75 -5.74 -22.15
CA HIS A 84 0.17 -4.83 -23.15
C HIS A 84 1.15 -4.47 -24.28
N VAL A 85 2.44 -4.31 -23.96
CA VAL A 85 3.48 -3.97 -24.95
C VAL A 85 3.80 -5.15 -25.88
N GLN A 86 3.61 -6.41 -25.43
CA GLN A 86 3.94 -7.60 -26.23
C GLN A 86 2.78 -8.12 -27.09
N SER A 87 1.55 -7.64 -26.89
CA SER A 87 0.36 -8.15 -27.58
C SER A 87 0.22 -7.72 -29.06
N ASP A 88 1.13 -6.90 -29.60
CA ASP A 88 1.08 -6.41 -30.99
C ASP A 88 1.47 -7.45 -32.06
N GLY A 89 1.72 -8.72 -31.71
CA GLY A 89 2.35 -9.68 -32.63
C GLY A 89 1.75 -11.08 -32.77
N TYR A 90 0.88 -11.56 -31.87
CA TYR A 90 0.37 -12.94 -31.97
C TYR A 90 -1.09 -13.06 -31.50
N SER A 91 -1.95 -13.46 -32.43
CA SER A 91 -3.31 -13.93 -32.15
C SER A 91 -3.24 -15.25 -31.37
N VAL A 92 -3.42 -15.20 -30.05
CA VAL A 92 -3.77 -16.38 -29.24
C VAL A 92 -4.89 -15.99 -28.28
N ASP A 93 -6.06 -16.46 -28.64
CA ASP A 93 -7.30 -16.50 -27.88
C ASP A 93 -7.11 -17.48 -26.70
N GLU A 94 -6.62 -16.99 -25.55
CA GLU A 94 -6.80 -17.63 -24.22
C GLU A 94 -6.26 -16.82 -23.01
N VAL A 95 -5.63 -15.65 -23.19
CA VAL A 95 -5.18 -14.79 -22.06
C VAL A 95 -5.62 -13.33 -22.23
N SER A 96 -6.84 -13.10 -22.75
CA SER A 96 -7.60 -11.85 -22.53
C SER A 96 -8.06 -11.70 -21.06
N LEU A 97 -7.21 -12.11 -20.12
CA LEU A 97 -7.05 -11.40 -18.86
C LEU A 97 -6.22 -10.16 -19.26
N GLU A 98 -6.81 -9.11 -19.84
CA GLU A 98 -7.48 -8.11 -18.98
C GLU A 98 -7.19 -8.38 -17.51
N LEU A 99 -5.91 -8.26 -17.13
CA LEU A 99 -5.54 -7.78 -15.82
C LEU A 99 -6.05 -6.34 -15.76
N ASP A 100 -7.37 -6.27 -15.66
CA ASP A 100 -8.10 -5.06 -15.49
C ASP A 100 -7.58 -4.41 -14.22
N LEU A 101 -7.10 -3.18 -14.30
CA LEU A 101 -6.65 -2.43 -13.14
C LEU A 101 -7.85 -1.98 -12.28
N ARG A 102 -9.09 -2.11 -12.81
CA ARG A 102 -10.34 -1.74 -12.13
C ARG A 102 -10.52 -2.41 -10.75
N PRO A 103 -10.29 -3.72 -10.53
CA PRO A 103 -10.38 -4.32 -9.20
C PRO A 103 -9.33 -3.77 -8.22
N VAL A 104 -8.14 -3.38 -8.71
CA VAL A 104 -7.11 -2.74 -7.88
C VAL A 104 -7.52 -1.32 -7.52
N ALA A 105 -8.00 -0.53 -8.48
CA ALA A 105 -8.52 0.81 -8.23
C ALA A 105 -9.74 0.80 -7.29
N ALA A 106 -10.60 -0.23 -7.39
CA ALA A 106 -11.81 -0.38 -6.57
C ALA A 106 -11.51 -0.55 -5.07
N ILE A 107 -10.29 -0.94 -4.67
CA ILE A 107 -9.86 -0.91 -3.26
C ILE A 107 -10.01 0.49 -2.66
N TRP A 108 -9.90 1.52 -3.49
CA TRP A 108 -10.02 2.92 -3.11
C TRP A 108 -11.25 3.60 -3.74
N SER A 109 -12.34 2.85 -3.96
CA SER A 109 -13.59 3.39 -4.55
C SER A 109 -14.18 4.57 -3.79
N ASP A 110 -13.94 4.65 -2.48
CA ASP A 110 -14.41 5.73 -1.61
C ASP A 110 -13.54 7.00 -1.69
N HIS A 111 -12.45 6.98 -2.45
CA HIS A 111 -11.54 8.13 -2.59
C HIS A 111 -12.16 9.20 -3.51
N PRO A 112 -12.06 10.51 -3.20
CA PRO A 112 -12.65 11.57 -4.04
C PRO A 112 -12.10 11.61 -5.47
N ASP A 113 -10.85 11.18 -5.65
CA ASP A 113 -10.21 11.12 -6.97
C ASP A 113 -10.56 9.82 -7.75
N TYR A 114 -11.33 8.90 -7.17
CA TYR A 114 -11.76 7.69 -7.87
C TYR A 114 -12.79 8.04 -8.96
N CYS A 115 -12.57 7.60 -10.19
CA CYS A 115 -13.54 7.79 -11.27
C CYS A 115 -14.56 6.62 -11.28
N PRO A 116 -15.87 6.88 -11.12
CA PRO A 116 -16.90 5.83 -11.09
C PRO A 116 -17.02 5.01 -12.39
N GLU A 117 -16.55 5.55 -13.51
CA GLU A 117 -16.49 4.85 -14.80
C GLU A 117 -15.57 3.62 -14.75
N TRP A 118 -14.57 3.59 -13.86
CA TRP A 118 -13.74 2.41 -13.61
C TRP A 118 -14.49 1.28 -12.91
N ALA A 119 -15.69 1.52 -12.37
CA ALA A 119 -16.54 0.48 -11.81
C ALA A 119 -17.46 -0.19 -12.85
N GLN A 120 -17.53 0.35 -14.07
CA GLN A 120 -18.46 -0.11 -15.11
C GLN A 120 -17.67 -0.84 -16.21
N ALA A 121 -18.20 -1.99 -16.61
CA ALA A 121 -17.63 -2.88 -17.63
C ALA A 121 -17.63 -2.22 -19.02
#